data_AF-A0AAU7JNE1-F1
#
_entry.id   AF-A0AAU7JNE1-F1
#
_cell.length_a   1.000
_cell.length_b   1.000
_cell.length_c   1.000
_cell.angle_alpha   90.00
_cell.angle_beta   90.00
_cell.angle_gamma   90.00
#
_symmetry.space_group_name_H-M   'P 1'
#
loop_
_entity.id
_entity.type
_entity.pdbx_description
1 polymer ?
#
loop_
_entity_poly.entity_id
_entity_poly.type
_entity_poly.pdbx_seq_one_letter_code
_entity_poly.pdbx_strand_id
1 'polypeptide(L)'
;MGAATHAPAAARNASVGDNGIAADQLRAIIERVERLHEEKKALEEDIRDVYAEAKGTGFDTKIIKKIVAIRRQDHAARKEEEAILELYLEALGMA
;
A
#
# COMPACT_ATOMS: atom_id res chain seq x y z
N MET A 1 42.49 -26.44 48.58
CA MET A 1 41.24 -27.03 49.12
C MET A 1 40.51 -25.92 49.89
N GLY A 2 39.27 -25.55 49.64
CA GLY A 2 38.26 -26.14 48.77
C GLY A 2 37.15 -25.14 48.45
N ALA A 3 36.36 -25.56 47.46
CA ALA A 3 34.96 -25.23 47.17
C ALA A 3 34.59 -23.79 46.75
N ALA A 4 34.35 -23.67 45.44
CA ALA A 4 33.39 -22.77 44.83
C ALA A 4 31.94 -23.04 45.32
N THR A 5 31.04 -22.05 45.23
CA THR A 5 29.58 -22.12 44.90
C THR A 5 28.92 -20.76 45.21
N HIS A 6 28.64 -19.91 44.20
CA HIS A 6 27.34 -19.65 43.53
C HIS A 6 26.19 -19.33 44.51
N ALA A 7 25.51 -18.18 44.46
CA ALA A 7 24.56 -17.79 43.41
C ALA A 7 24.03 -16.33 43.65
N PRO A 8 23.08 -15.79 42.87
CA PRO A 8 23.35 -15.01 41.67
C PRO A 8 22.78 -13.58 41.71
N ALA A 9 23.19 -12.79 40.73
CA ALA A 9 22.72 -11.45 40.45
C ALA A 9 21.19 -11.37 40.36
N ALA A 10 20.61 -10.46 41.14
CA ALA A 10 19.27 -9.94 40.93
C ALA A 10 19.24 -9.20 39.59
N ALA A 11 18.85 -9.90 38.53
CA ALA A 11 18.48 -9.27 37.29
C ALA A 11 17.26 -9.98 36.69
N ARG A 12 16.24 -9.15 36.45
CA ARG A 12 15.24 -9.26 35.37
C ARG A 12 14.33 -10.49 35.37
N ASN A 13 13.40 -10.54 36.32
CA ASN A 13 12.08 -11.10 36.02
C ASN A 13 11.20 -9.98 35.45
N ALA A 14 11.42 -9.64 34.17
CA ALA A 14 10.39 -8.96 33.40
C ALA A 14 9.27 -9.98 33.21
N SER A 15 8.12 -9.69 33.81
CA SER A 15 7.01 -10.62 34.01
C SER A 15 6.64 -11.38 32.74
N VAL A 16 6.60 -12.71 32.84
CA VAL A 16 6.16 -13.65 31.80
C VAL A 16 4.76 -13.33 31.22
N GLY A 17 3.94 -12.53 31.92
CA GLY A 17 2.64 -12.06 31.42
C GLY A 17 2.69 -10.90 30.41
N ASP A 18 3.71 -10.04 30.47
CA ASP A 18 3.81 -8.84 29.60
C ASP A 18 4.27 -9.21 28.19
N ASN A 19 5.20 -10.17 28.08
CA ASN A 19 5.65 -10.71 26.80
C ASN A 19 4.57 -11.52 26.07
N GLY A 20 3.67 -12.19 26.80
CA GLY A 20 2.57 -12.97 26.21
C GLY A 20 1.50 -12.07 25.60
N ILE A 21 1.07 -11.03 26.31
CA ILE A 21 0.08 -10.05 25.82
C ILE A 21 0.64 -9.29 24.61
N ALA A 22 1.90 -8.88 24.65
CA ALA A 22 2.57 -8.23 23.51
C ALA A 22 2.67 -9.15 22.28
N ALA A 23 2.92 -10.45 22.48
CA ALA A 23 2.97 -11.43 21.40
C ALA A 23 1.61 -11.67 20.75
N ASP A 24 0.52 -11.72 21.53
CA ASP A 24 -0.83 -11.90 21.01
C ASP A 24 -1.34 -10.66 20.24
N GLN A 25 -1.02 -9.45 20.73
CA GLN A 25 -1.29 -8.21 19.98
C GLN A 25 -0.53 -8.16 18.65
N LEU A 26 0.76 -8.54 18.66
CA LEU A 26 1.56 -8.62 17.44
C LEU A 26 0.97 -9.62 16.45
N ARG A 27 0.58 -10.82 16.91
CA ARG A 27 -0.06 -11.84 16.06
C ARG A 27 -1.35 -11.31 15.42
N ALA A 28 -2.23 -10.68 16.20
CA ALA A 28 -3.47 -10.09 15.69
C ALA A 28 -3.24 -8.99 14.64
N ILE A 29 -2.19 -8.17 14.80
CA ILE A 29 -1.80 -7.17 13.80
C ILE A 29 -1.32 -7.85 12.52
N ILE A 30 -0.45 -8.86 12.62
CA ILE A 30 0.09 -9.60 11.47
C ILE A 30 -1.03 -10.27 10.68
N GLU A 31 -1.90 -11.04 11.34
CA GLU A 31 -3.02 -11.74 10.71
C GLU A 31 -3.95 -10.76 9.97
N ARG A 32 -4.21 -9.59 10.56
CA ARG A 32 -5.02 -8.56 9.91
C ARG A 32 -4.34 -7.97 8.67
N VAL A 33 -3.02 -7.77 8.70
CA VAL A 33 -2.25 -7.28 7.55
C VAL A 33 -2.19 -8.34 6.44
N GLU A 34 -1.97 -9.60 6.77
CA GLU A 34 -1.95 -10.70 5.81
C GLU A 34 -3.29 -10.84 5.09
N ARG A 35 -4.40 -10.80 5.83
CA ARG A 35 -5.74 -10.79 5.23
C ARG A 35 -5.95 -9.59 4.29
N LEU A 36 -5.53 -8.40 4.69
CA LEU A 36 -5.61 -7.20 3.83
C LEU A 36 -4.74 -7.31 2.58
N HIS A 37 -3.59 -8.00 2.66
CA HIS A 37 -2.76 -8.27 1.49
C HIS A 37 -3.41 -9.27 0.53
N GLU A 38 -4.09 -10.30 1.05
CA GLU A 38 -4.86 -11.23 0.23
C GLU A 38 -6.04 -10.53 -0.46
N GLU A 39 -6.81 -9.72 0.27
CA GLU A 39 -7.90 -8.90 -0.28
C GLU A 39 -7.39 -7.95 -1.38
N LYS A 40 -6.26 -7.27 -1.12
CA LYS A 40 -5.62 -6.40 -2.12
C LYS A 40 -5.22 -7.18 -3.37
N LYS A 41 -4.63 -8.37 -3.21
CA LYS A 41 -4.21 -9.21 -4.33
C LYS A 41 -5.40 -9.65 -5.17
N ALA A 42 -6.50 -10.06 -4.54
CA ALA A 42 -7.73 -10.43 -5.25
C ALA A 42 -8.28 -9.23 -6.06
N LEU A 43 -8.31 -8.03 -5.47
CA LEU A 43 -8.73 -6.82 -6.18
C LEU A 43 -7.79 -6.48 -7.36
N GLU A 44 -6.48 -6.68 -7.20
CA GLU A 44 -5.52 -6.49 -8.29
C GLU A 44 -5.67 -7.53 -9.42
N GLU A 45 -6.14 -8.74 -9.11
CA GLU A 45 -6.52 -9.77 -10.07
C GLU A 45 -7.78 -9.35 -10.85
N ASP A 46 -8.84 -8.95 -10.14
CA ASP A 46 -10.08 -8.48 -10.77
C ASP A 46 -9.84 -7.29 -11.71
N ILE A 47 -9.04 -6.31 -11.28
CA ILE A 47 -8.69 -5.15 -12.11
C ILE A 47 -7.92 -5.58 -13.38
N ARG A 48 -7.03 -6.58 -13.27
CA ARG A 48 -6.30 -7.10 -14.43
C ARG A 48 -7.23 -7.78 -15.42
N ASP A 49 -8.20 -8.55 -14.93
CA ASP A 49 -9.17 -9.24 -15.77
C ASP A 49 -10.07 -8.26 -16.52
N VAL A 50 -10.53 -7.18 -15.86
CA VAL A 50 -11.28 -6.10 -16.53
C VAL A 50 -10.46 -5.43 -17.64
N TYR A 51 -9.17 -5.17 -17.42
CA TYR A 51 -8.32 -4.65 -18.49
C TYR A 51 -8.09 -5.68 -19.61
N ALA A 52 -8.00 -6.96 -19.29
CA ALA A 52 -7.86 -8.02 -20.28
C ALA A 52 -9.12 -8.14 -21.14
N GLU A 53 -10.31 -8.07 -20.54
CA GLU A 53 -11.60 -8.00 -21.23
C GLU A 53 -11.65 -6.81 -22.19
N ALA A 54 -11.33 -5.60 -21.69
CA ALA A 54 -11.33 -4.40 -22.52
C ALA A 54 -10.39 -4.54 -23.74
N LYS A 55 -9.23 -5.17 -23.56
CA LYS A 55 -8.32 -5.49 -24.67
C LYS A 55 -8.94 -6.47 -25.66
N GLY A 56 -9.62 -7.50 -25.18
CA GLY A 56 -10.32 -8.49 -26.01
C GLY A 56 -11.46 -7.89 -26.83
N THR A 57 -12.14 -6.87 -26.31
CA THR A 57 -13.17 -6.10 -27.02
C THR A 57 -12.60 -5.07 -28.01
N GLY A 58 -11.28 -4.87 -28.01
CA GLY A 58 -10.60 -3.96 -28.96
C GLY A 58 -10.27 -2.57 -28.41
N PHE A 59 -10.42 -2.32 -27.11
CA PHE A 59 -10.02 -1.05 -26.50
C PHE A 59 -8.51 -0.99 -26.21
N ASP A 60 -7.92 0.21 -26.35
CA ASP A 60 -6.55 0.46 -25.89
C ASP A 60 -6.49 0.62 -24.36
N THR A 61 -6.07 -0.44 -23.70
CA THR A 61 -5.88 -0.48 -22.23
C THR A 61 -4.91 0.57 -21.71
N LYS A 62 -3.93 1.06 -22.50
CA LYS A 62 -3.04 2.14 -22.07
C LYS A 62 -3.82 3.45 -21.94
N ILE A 63 -4.71 3.73 -22.88
CA ILE A 63 -5.56 4.92 -22.84
C ILE A 63 -6.58 4.83 -21.70
N ILE A 64 -7.20 3.66 -21.48
CA ILE A 64 -8.10 3.47 -20.34
C ILE A 64 -7.37 3.73 -19.01
N LYS A 65 -6.15 3.20 -18.83
CA LYS A 65 -5.35 3.47 -17.62
C LYS A 65 -5.04 4.95 -17.43
N LYS A 66 -4.74 5.69 -18.51
CA LYS A 66 -4.58 7.15 -18.45
C LYS A 66 -5.87 7.84 -18.01
N ILE A 67 -7.02 7.46 -18.56
CA ILE A 67 -8.32 8.01 -18.17
C ILE A 67 -8.62 7.74 -16.69
N VAL A 68 -8.37 6.52 -16.20
CA VAL A 68 -8.55 6.18 -14.77
C VAL A 68 -7.63 7.03 -13.89
N ALA A 69 -6.36 7.22 -14.27
CA ALA A 69 -5.43 8.07 -13.54
C ALA A 69 -5.91 9.54 -13.49
N ILE A 70 -6.32 10.09 -14.65
CA ILE A 70 -6.89 11.44 -14.75
C ILE A 70 -8.08 11.54 -13.80
N ARG A 71 -9.04 10.60 -13.86
CA ARG A 71 -10.26 10.60 -13.05
C ARG A 71 -10.02 10.50 -11.54
N ARG A 72 -8.86 10.00 -11.11
CA ARG A 72 -8.47 9.95 -9.69
C ARG A 72 -7.90 11.27 -9.17
N GLN A 73 -7.45 12.16 -10.05
CA GLN A 73 -6.98 13.49 -9.66
C GLN A 73 -8.14 14.35 -9.18
N ASP A 74 -7.86 15.26 -8.24
CA ASP A 74 -8.79 16.29 -7.83
C ASP A 74 -9.20 17.16 -9.03
N HIS A 75 -10.50 17.48 -9.11
CA HIS A 75 -11.06 18.17 -10.27
C HIS A 75 -10.58 19.62 -10.38
N ALA A 76 -10.38 20.31 -9.27
CA ALA A 76 -9.87 21.69 -9.29
C ALA A 76 -8.39 21.69 -9.71
N ALA A 77 -7.59 20.80 -9.12
CA ALA A 77 -6.18 20.64 -9.48
C ALA A 77 -6.00 20.30 -10.98
N ARG A 78 -6.86 19.41 -11.52
CA ARG A 78 -6.83 19.07 -12.95
C ARG A 78 -7.13 20.28 -13.84
N LYS A 79 -8.15 21.06 -13.50
CA LYS A 79 -8.51 22.27 -14.27
C LYS A 79 -7.41 23.33 -14.25
N GLU A 80 -6.75 23.49 -13.12
CA GLU A 80 -5.62 24.41 -13.00
C GLU A 80 -4.45 23.95 -13.89
N GLU A 81 -4.11 22.65 -13.85
CA GLU A 81 -3.09 22.07 -14.73
C GLU A 81 -3.45 22.20 -16.22
N GLU A 82 -4.71 21.94 -16.59
CA GLU A 82 -5.22 22.10 -17.95
C GLU A 82 -5.12 23.56 -18.45
N ALA A 83 -5.47 24.54 -17.61
CA ALA A 83 -5.37 25.96 -17.97
C ALA A 83 -3.92 26.41 -18.17
N ILE A 84 -2.99 25.92 -17.34
CA ILE A 84 -1.55 26.21 -17.49
C ILE A 84 -1.00 25.54 -18.75
N LEU A 85 -1.40 24.30 -19.02
CA LEU A 85 -1.00 23.58 -20.23
C LEU A 85 -1.46 24.30 -21.49
N GLU A 86 -2.73 24.71 -21.54
CA GLU A 86 -3.31 25.47 -22.66
C GLU A 86 -2.53 26.76 -22.91
N LEU A 87 -2.26 27.55 -21.87
CA LEU A 87 -1.44 28.77 -21.95
C LEU A 87 -0.05 28.50 -22.57
N TYR A 88 0.59 27.40 -22.19
CA TYR A 88 1.92 27.05 -22.73
C TYR A 88 1.84 26.54 -24.17
N LEU A 89 0.81 25.78 -24.54
CA LEU A 89 0.61 25.33 -25.91
C LEU A 89 0.30 26.50 -26.85
N GLU A 90 -0.51 27.46 -26.42
CA GLU A 90 -0.76 28.71 -27.15
C GLU A 90 0.53 29.49 -27.38
N ALA A 91 1.36 29.66 -26.35
CA ALA A 91 2.64 30.35 -26.46
C ALA A 91 3.62 29.66 -27.43
N LEU A 92 3.48 28.35 -27.61
CA LEU A 92 4.27 27.55 -28.56
C LEU A 92 3.61 27.43 -29.95
N GLY A 93 2.42 27.98 -30.17
CA GLY A 93 1.66 27.85 -31.42
C GLY A 93 1.20 26.42 -31.71
N MET A 94 0.97 25.62 -30.65
CA MET A 94 0.53 24.22 -30.71
C MET A 94 -0.96 24.04 -30.35
N ALA A 95 -1.66 25.14 -30.07
CA ALA A 95 -3.09 25.16 -29.78
C ALA A 95 -3.93 25.24 -31.07
#